data_AF-A0A8J2WUY7-F1
#
_entry.id   AF-A0A8J2WUY7-F1
#
_cell.length_a   1.000
_cell.length_b   1.000
_cell.length_c   1.000
_cell.angle_alpha   90.00
_cell.angle_beta   90.00
_cell.angle_gamma   90.00
#
_symmetry.space_group_name_H-M   'P 1'
#
loop_
_entity.id
_entity.type
_entity.pdbx_description
1 polymer ?
#
loop_
_entity_poly.entity_id
_entity_poly.type
_entity_poly.pdbx_seq_one_letter_code
_entity_poly.pdbx_strand_id
1 'polypeptide(L)'
;MVLYRKREDLTDVEIAKADDLAQETYHRLLTAFTAKALTNYFHMIGSGHITAYLRKYRNLYRYSNQGFESVNHLIKRFFLTRTQRGGHCGHEATRATRVAALGKWMQRRMMWLTGLVKPGELKVIGWKQKRVIDW
;
A
#
# COMPACT_ATOMS: atom_id res chain seq x y z
N MET A 1 9.57 -0.41 18.55
CA MET A 1 8.64 -0.16 17.42
C MET A 1 9.18 0.75 16.31
N VAL A 2 10.14 1.65 16.57
CA VAL A 2 10.70 2.55 15.53
C VAL A 2 11.55 1.81 14.48
N LEU A 3 12.26 0.75 14.87
CA LEU A 3 13.19 0.02 13.99
C LEU A 3 12.51 -0.68 12.81
N TYR A 4 11.35 -1.33 13.01
CA TYR A 4 10.65 -2.04 11.92
C TYR A 4 10.02 -1.12 10.87
N ARG A 5 9.92 0.18 11.16
CA ARG A 5 9.33 1.18 10.26
C ARG A 5 10.39 2.10 9.63
N LYS A 6 11.68 1.84 9.89
CA LYS A 6 12.79 2.59 9.27
C LYS A 6 12.72 2.41 7.76
N ARG A 7 12.93 3.51 7.02
CA ARG A 7 12.86 3.51 5.56
C ARG A 7 14.17 3.11 4.91
N GLU A 8 15.28 3.21 5.64
CA GLU A 8 16.58 2.69 5.22
C GLU A 8 16.81 1.26 5.73
N ASP A 9 17.81 0.60 5.14
CA ASP A 9 18.27 -0.71 5.56
C ASP A 9 18.87 -0.67 6.98
N LEU A 10 18.51 -1.67 7.78
CA LEU A 10 19.02 -1.82 9.14
C LEU A 10 20.41 -2.49 9.10
N THR A 11 21.29 -1.97 9.93
CA THR A 11 22.59 -2.58 10.25
C THR A 11 22.41 -3.83 11.11
N ASP A 12 23.42 -4.71 11.15
CA ASP A 12 23.36 -5.92 11.99
C ASP A 12 23.17 -5.60 13.48
N VAL A 13 23.75 -4.49 13.95
CA VAL A 13 23.59 -3.99 15.32
C VAL A 13 22.15 -3.56 15.59
N GLU A 14 21.52 -2.86 14.65
CA GLU A 14 20.10 -2.48 14.76
C GLU A 14 19.18 -3.70 14.71
N ILE A 15 19.52 -4.73 13.93
CA ILE A 15 18.77 -5.98 13.85
C ILE A 15 18.88 -6.75 15.17
N ALA A 16 20.08 -6.87 15.75
CA ALA A 16 20.28 -7.50 17.05
C ALA A 16 19.47 -6.79 18.14
N LYS A 17 19.56 -5.45 18.19
CA LYS A 17 18.75 -4.63 19.11
C LYS A 17 17.24 -4.83 18.90
N ALA A 18 16.80 -5.01 17.66
CA ALA A 18 15.40 -5.25 17.37
C ALA A 18 14.93 -6.65 17.82
N ASP A 19 15.82 -7.65 17.79
CA ASP A 19 15.59 -9.01 18.30
C ASP A 19 15.52 -9.01 19.83
N ASP A 20 16.45 -8.34 20.51
CA ASP A 20 16.46 -8.21 21.97
C ASP A 20 15.14 -7.60 22.48
N LEU A 21 14.72 -6.49 21.85
CA LEU A 21 13.45 -5.82 22.17
C LEU A 21 12.23 -6.70 21.89
N ALA A 22 12.28 -7.52 20.82
CA ALA A 22 11.21 -8.45 20.48
C ALA A 22 11.07 -9.55 21.53
N GLN A 23 12.19 -10.15 21.94
CA GLN A 23 12.24 -11.17 22.98
C GLN A 23 11.77 -10.64 24.33
N GLU A 24 12.27 -9.48 24.75
CA GLU A 24 11.85 -8.81 25.98
C GLU A 24 10.34 -8.54 25.99
N THR A 25 9.81 -8.02 24.88
CA THR A 25 8.38 -7.75 24.73
C THR A 25 7.56 -9.04 24.79
N TYR A 26 8.00 -10.08 24.08
CA TYR A 26 7.30 -11.36 24.04
C TYR A 26 7.28 -12.03 25.41
N HIS A 27 8.39 -12.01 26.14
CA HIS A 27 8.47 -12.52 27.51
C HIS A 27 7.51 -11.77 28.44
N ARG A 28 7.49 -10.43 28.37
CA ARG A 28 6.54 -9.61 29.15
C ARG A 28 5.09 -9.94 28.84
N LEU A 29 4.77 -10.18 27.57
CA LEU A 29 3.42 -10.58 27.16
C LEU A 29 3.04 -11.97 27.67
N LEU A 30 3.98 -12.92 27.69
CA LEU A 30 3.78 -14.25 28.29
C LEU A 30 3.59 -14.20 29.81
N THR A 31 4.22 -13.25 30.48
CA THR A 31 4.04 -13.06 31.93
C THR A 31 2.72 -12.37 32.24
N ALA A 32 2.32 -11.39 31.43
CA ALA A 32 1.08 -10.64 31.62
C ALA A 32 -0.17 -11.44 31.20
N PHE A 33 -0.04 -12.33 30.22
CA PHE A 33 -1.14 -13.09 29.66
C PHE A 33 -0.75 -14.57 29.50
N THR A 34 -1.72 -15.47 29.55
CA THR A 34 -1.43 -16.89 29.27
C THR A 34 -0.97 -17.08 27.82
N ALA A 35 -0.17 -18.11 27.56
CA ALA A 35 0.30 -18.43 26.19
C ALA A 35 -0.86 -18.58 25.17
N LYS A 36 -2.05 -18.99 25.63
CA LYS A 36 -3.25 -19.10 24.79
C LYS A 36 -3.78 -17.74 24.29
N ALA A 37 -3.43 -16.64 24.95
CA ALA A 37 -3.81 -15.29 24.55
C ALA A 37 -2.87 -14.68 23.51
N LEU A 38 -1.72 -15.32 23.21
CA LEU A 38 -0.78 -14.82 22.21
C LEU A 38 -1.20 -15.22 20.81
N THR A 39 -1.53 -14.22 20.01
CA THR A 39 -1.96 -14.39 18.62
C THR A 39 -0.78 -14.55 17.66
N ASN A 40 -1.09 -14.91 16.41
CA ASN A 40 -0.10 -15.17 15.37
C ASN A 40 0.94 -14.05 15.19
N TYR A 41 0.56 -12.78 15.32
CA TYR A 41 1.52 -11.68 15.17
C TYR A 41 2.50 -11.57 16.33
N PHE A 42 2.08 -11.90 17.56
CA PHE A 42 3.00 -11.94 18.69
C PHE A 42 3.94 -13.14 18.61
N HIS A 43 3.44 -14.29 18.13
CA HIS A 43 4.28 -15.45 17.85
C HIS A 43 5.39 -15.10 16.84
N MET A 44 5.05 -14.45 15.72
CA MET A 44 6.04 -14.03 14.71
C MET A 44 7.16 -13.15 15.26
N ILE A 45 6.84 -12.30 16.25
CA ILE A 45 7.81 -11.43 16.92
C ILE A 45 8.68 -12.25 17.88
N GLY A 46 8.07 -13.08 18.73
CA GLY A 46 8.78 -13.85 19.76
C GLY A 46 9.58 -15.05 19.26
N SER A 47 9.17 -15.69 18.15
CA SER A 47 9.86 -16.85 17.58
C SER A 47 11.03 -16.49 16.67
N GLY A 48 11.33 -15.18 16.52
CA GLY A 48 12.42 -14.70 15.70
C GLY A 48 12.14 -14.69 14.19
N HIS A 49 10.90 -14.96 13.74
CA HIS A 49 10.56 -14.88 12.30
C HIS A 49 10.77 -13.47 11.74
N ILE A 50 10.38 -12.43 12.50
CA ILE A 50 10.63 -11.03 12.09
C ILE A 50 12.13 -10.74 11.99
N THR A 51 12.93 -11.22 12.93
CA THR A 51 14.40 -11.08 12.92
C THR A 51 15.02 -11.80 11.72
N ALA A 52 14.54 -13.01 11.39
CA ALA A 52 14.98 -13.73 10.20
C ALA A 52 14.70 -12.94 8.90
N TYR A 53 13.52 -12.31 8.81
CA TYR A 53 13.20 -11.44 7.68
C TYR A 53 14.06 -10.18 7.65
N LEU A 54 14.37 -9.57 8.79
CA LEU A 54 15.26 -8.42 8.86
C LEU A 54 16.69 -8.77 8.44
N ARG A 55 17.22 -9.93 8.83
CA ARG A 55 18.53 -10.39 8.37
C ARG A 55 18.56 -10.59 6.84
N LYS A 56 17.47 -11.10 6.26
CA LYS A 56 17.36 -11.35 4.82
C LYS A 56 17.15 -10.08 4.00
N TYR A 57 16.21 -9.24 4.41
CA TYR A 57 15.72 -8.14 3.59
C TYR A 57 16.18 -6.76 4.05
N ARG A 58 16.79 -6.67 5.24
CA ARG A 58 17.32 -5.46 5.90
C ARG A 58 16.29 -4.38 6.21
N ASN A 59 15.15 -4.37 5.53
CA ASN A 59 14.13 -3.34 5.61
C ASN A 59 12.76 -3.93 5.32
N LEU A 60 11.91 -3.98 6.34
CA LEU A 60 10.54 -4.49 6.20
C LEU A 60 9.54 -3.43 5.74
N TYR A 61 9.88 -2.14 5.87
CA TYR A 61 9.01 -1.05 5.43
C TYR A 61 8.69 -1.14 3.94
N ARG A 62 9.67 -1.51 3.12
CA ARG A 62 9.50 -1.74 1.67
C ARG A 62 8.46 -2.82 1.35
N TYR A 63 8.28 -3.80 2.22
CA TYR A 63 7.37 -4.93 2.03
C TYR A 63 6.05 -4.76 2.79
N SER A 64 5.78 -3.57 3.32
CA SER A 64 4.55 -3.26 4.02
C SER A 64 3.35 -3.17 3.07
N ASN A 65 2.21 -3.73 3.48
CA ASN A 65 0.94 -3.61 2.76
C ASN A 65 0.29 -2.22 2.86
N GLN A 66 0.85 -1.31 3.65
CA GLN A 66 0.29 0.05 3.84
C GLN A 66 0.16 0.82 2.51
N GLY A 67 1.10 0.61 1.58
CA GLY A 67 1.02 1.18 0.25
C GLY A 67 -0.21 0.70 -0.52
N PHE A 68 -0.49 -0.61 -0.50
CA PHE A 68 -1.66 -1.19 -1.14
C PHE A 68 -2.97 -0.73 -0.48
N GLU A 69 -3.02 -0.63 0.84
CA GLU A 69 -4.20 -0.11 1.56
C GLU A 69 -4.52 1.34 1.15
N SER A 70 -3.50 2.18 1.03
CA SER A 70 -3.66 3.56 0.55
C SER A 70 -4.23 3.62 -0.88
N VAL A 71 -3.78 2.69 -1.75
CA VAL A 71 -4.27 2.55 -3.12
C VAL A 71 -5.72 2.07 -3.13
N ASN A 72 -6.08 1.10 -2.29
CA ASN A 72 -7.46 0.61 -2.16
C ASN A 72 -8.42 1.73 -1.76
N HIS A 73 -8.02 2.58 -0.81
CA HIS A 73 -8.81 3.74 -0.40
C HIS A 73 -9.03 4.72 -1.58
N LEU A 74 -7.98 4.98 -2.36
CA LEU A 74 -8.04 5.84 -3.53
C LEU A 74 -8.94 5.26 -4.64
N ILE A 75 -8.82 3.96 -4.92
CA ILE A 75 -9.67 3.22 -5.86
C ILE A 75 -11.12 3.32 -5.43
N LYS A 76 -11.42 3.05 -4.16
CA LYS A 76 -12.78 3.13 -3.61
C LYS A 76 -13.36 4.53 -3.77
N ARG A 77 -12.58 5.57 -3.42
CA ARG A 77 -13.00 6.97 -3.59
C ARG A 77 -13.30 7.29 -5.05
N PHE A 78 -12.39 6.94 -5.97
CA PHE A 78 -12.58 7.18 -7.40
C PHE A 78 -13.82 6.47 -7.93
N PHE A 79 -13.97 5.18 -7.62
CA PHE A 79 -15.10 4.37 -8.08
C PHE A 79 -16.45 4.94 -7.60
N LEU A 80 -16.56 5.32 -6.32
CA LEU A 80 -17.84 5.77 -5.75
C LEU A 80 -18.21 7.22 -6.11
N THR A 81 -17.22 8.09 -6.34
CA THR A 81 -17.46 9.54 -6.48
C THR A 81 -17.17 10.10 -7.87
N ARG A 82 -16.33 9.44 -8.67
CA ARG A 82 -15.84 9.95 -9.97
C ARG A 82 -16.16 9.07 -11.16
N THR A 83 -16.97 8.04 -10.96
CA THR A 83 -17.53 7.24 -12.06
C THR A 83 -19.03 7.46 -12.15
N GLN A 84 -19.56 7.45 -13.37
CA GLN A 84 -20.99 7.61 -13.58
C GLN A 84 -21.75 6.41 -13.00
N ARG A 85 -22.89 6.67 -12.35
CA ARG A 85 -23.75 5.63 -11.77
C ARG A 85 -24.60 4.95 -12.85
N GLY A 86 -23.97 4.36 -13.87
CA GLY A 86 -24.65 3.69 -14.98
C GLY A 86 -25.34 4.64 -15.97
N GLY A 87 -26.02 4.07 -16.96
CA GLY A 87 -26.72 4.81 -18.03
C GLY A 87 -25.91 4.95 -19.33
N HIS A 88 -26.50 5.63 -20.30
CA HIS A 88 -26.00 5.73 -21.68
C HIS A 88 -24.99 6.86 -21.93
N CYS A 89 -24.48 7.58 -20.91
CA CYS A 89 -23.66 8.78 -21.13
C CYS A 89 -24.24 9.79 -22.17
N GLY A 90 -25.56 9.76 -22.41
CA GLY A 90 -26.21 10.57 -23.47
C GLY A 90 -26.20 9.97 -24.89
N HIS A 91 -25.68 8.75 -25.10
CA HIS A 91 -25.65 8.05 -26.39
C HIS A 91 -26.08 6.58 -26.28
N GLU A 92 -27.11 6.20 -27.04
CA GLU A 92 -27.66 4.83 -27.11
C GLU A 92 -26.61 3.75 -27.38
N ALA A 93 -25.58 4.06 -28.16
CA ALA A 93 -24.57 3.09 -28.60
C ALA A 93 -23.51 2.73 -27.54
N THR A 94 -23.41 3.46 -26.42
CA THR A 94 -22.33 3.27 -25.43
C THR A 94 -22.85 3.18 -24.01
N ARG A 95 -22.71 1.99 -23.41
CA ARG A 95 -22.96 1.80 -21.98
C ARG A 95 -21.76 2.31 -21.17
N ALA A 96 -22.00 3.29 -20.30
CA ALA A 96 -20.99 3.77 -19.38
C ALA A 96 -20.68 2.68 -18.33
N THR A 97 -19.46 2.15 -18.32
CA THR A 97 -19.03 1.19 -17.29
C THR A 97 -18.07 1.84 -16.30
N ARG A 98 -18.33 1.62 -15.01
CA ARG A 98 -17.44 2.12 -13.94
C ARG A 98 -16.06 1.49 -14.00
N VAL A 99 -15.98 0.24 -14.47
CA VAL A 99 -14.74 -0.52 -14.62
C VAL A 99 -13.86 0.09 -15.71
N ALA A 100 -14.41 0.50 -16.87
CA ALA A 100 -13.62 1.17 -17.90
C ALA A 100 -13.07 2.52 -17.43
N ALA A 101 -13.88 3.29 -16.68
CA ALA A 101 -13.42 4.55 -16.09
C ALA A 101 -12.28 4.33 -15.08
N LEU A 102 -12.41 3.30 -14.22
CA LEU A 102 -11.39 2.91 -13.26
C LEU A 102 -10.10 2.44 -13.96
N GLY A 103 -10.21 1.55 -14.96
CA GLY A 103 -9.06 1.04 -15.71
C GLY A 103 -8.28 2.16 -16.41
N LYS A 104 -8.98 3.08 -17.08
CA LYS A 104 -8.35 4.28 -17.69
C LYS A 104 -7.66 5.16 -16.66
N TRP A 105 -8.25 5.32 -15.47
CA TRP A 105 -7.64 6.11 -14.40
C TRP A 105 -6.39 5.42 -13.82
N MET A 106 -6.44 4.11 -13.59
CA MET A 106 -5.29 3.32 -13.11
C MET A 106 -4.15 3.36 -14.13
N GLN A 107 -4.45 3.19 -15.42
CA GLN A 107 -3.45 3.27 -16.51
C GLN A 107 -2.72 4.62 -16.49
N ARG A 108 -3.45 5.74 -16.42
CA ARG A 108 -2.84 7.08 -16.33
C ARG A 108 -1.98 7.25 -15.09
N ARG A 109 -2.47 6.78 -13.93
CA ARG A 109 -1.72 6.85 -12.68
C ARG A 109 -0.42 6.04 -12.75
N MET A 110 -0.46 4.84 -13.34
CA MET A 110 0.74 4.02 -13.54
C MET A 110 1.75 4.69 -14.47
N MET A 111 1.29 5.24 -15.60
CA MET A 111 2.13 5.99 -16.54
C MET A 111 2.85 7.17 -15.86
N TRP A 112 2.14 7.89 -15.00
CA TRP A 112 2.72 8.98 -14.21
C TRP A 112 3.75 8.49 -13.18
N LEU A 113 3.38 7.49 -12.36
CA LEU A 113 4.25 6.97 -11.30
C LEU A 113 5.52 6.31 -11.83
N THR A 114 5.48 5.75 -13.04
CA THR A 114 6.61 5.10 -13.70
C THR A 114 7.45 6.07 -14.53
N GLY A 115 7.02 7.34 -14.67
CA GLY A 115 7.71 8.32 -15.52
C GLY A 115 7.64 8.02 -17.01
N LEU A 116 6.78 7.08 -17.45
CA LEU A 116 6.65 6.67 -18.85
C LEU A 116 5.95 7.72 -19.73
N VAL A 117 5.42 8.80 -19.14
CA VAL A 117 4.80 9.91 -19.89
C VAL A 117 5.19 11.24 -19.27
N LYS A 118 5.66 12.19 -20.09
CA LYS A 118 5.98 13.55 -19.64
C LYS A 118 4.71 14.40 -19.45
N PRO A 119 4.74 15.42 -18.56
CA PRO A 119 3.67 16.40 -18.48
C PRO A 119 3.38 16.99 -19.87
N GLY A 120 2.15 16.83 -20.38
CA GLY A 120 1.73 17.30 -21.71
C GLY A 120 1.67 16.24 -22.82
N GLU A 121 2.28 15.06 -22.64
CA GLU A 121 2.25 13.98 -23.62
C GLU A 121 1.03 13.05 -23.48
N LEU A 122 0.30 13.15 -22.37
CA LEU A 122 -1.00 12.51 -22.17
C LEU A 122 -2.06 13.19 -23.07
N LYS A 123 -2.02 12.89 -24.37
CA LYS A 123 -3.15 13.15 -25.27
C LYS A 123 -4.31 12.33 -24.74
N VAL A 124 -5.22 13.02 -24.07
CA VAL A 124 -6.36 12.42 -23.41
C VAL A 124 -7.16 11.66 -24.45
N ILE A 125 -7.14 10.32 -24.38
CA ILE A 125 -8.05 9.48 -25.13
C ILE A 125 -9.47 9.81 -24.64
N GLY A 126 -10.11 10.76 -25.34
CA GLY A 126 -11.56 11.00 -25.29
C GLY A 126 -12.09 12.08 -24.35
N TRP A 127 -11.30 13.06 -23.88
CA TRP A 127 -11.88 14.24 -23.22
C TRP A 127 -11.29 15.52 -23.77
N LYS A 128 -12.16 16.37 -24.34
CA LYS A 128 -11.82 17.74 -24.73
C LYS A 128 -11.21 18.45 -23.53
N GLN A 129 -9.97 18.85 -23.72
CA GLN A 129 -9.12 19.64 -22.85
C GLN A 129 -9.91 20.80 -22.20
N LYS A 130 -10.16 20.71 -20.89
CA LYS A 130 -10.49 21.83 -19.98
C LYS A 130 -10.50 21.31 -18.54
N ARG A 131 -9.29 21.20 -18.00
CA ARG A 131 -8.90 21.44 -16.60
C ARG A 131 -7.49 20.90 -16.45
N VAL A 132 -6.54 21.81 -16.23
CA VAL A 132 -5.35 21.47 -15.46
C VAL A 132 -5.90 21.08 -14.10
N ILE A 133 -5.89 19.78 -13.81
CA ILE A 133 -6.20 19.29 -12.47
C ILE A 133 -4.85 19.23 -11.78
N ASP A 134 -4.54 20.27 -11.02
CA ASP A 134 -3.51 20.17 -9.99
C ASP A 134 -3.99 19.14 -8.97
N TRP A 135 -3.16 18.12 -8.75
CA TRP A 135 -3.36 17.05 -7.76
C TRP A 135 -2.48 17.29 -6.56
#